data_AF-A0A7H8KPS3-F1
#
_entry.id   AF-A0A7H8KPS3-F1
#
_cell.length_a   1.000
_cell.length_b   1.000
_cell.length_c   1.000
_cell.angle_alpha   90.00
_cell.angle_beta   90.00
_cell.angle_gamma   90.00
#
_symmetry.space_group_name_H-M   'P 1'
#
loop_
_entity.id
_entity.type
_entity.pdbx_description
1 polymer ?
#
loop_
_entity_poly.entity_id
_entity_poly.type
_entity_poly.pdbx_seq_one_letter_code
_entity_poly.pdbx_strand_id
1 'polypeptide(L)'
;MGFGAASLAALAVPGGATEPGRLAALFGGTRVDADFVAWLEQGGHALAALPTEQRARTHRRMDAQLATVRSLISTGRYDERTGRRLHRLAATLATTCGWHRFDQGRHLAAGHPWELALQPAHAADDRDRCAGVLADAAYRATWLGRPAAAVDRLDYALSGTRHPTAAPCCCSAGPAPTPPSATGPPADAT
;
A
#
# COMPACT_ATOMS: atom_id res chain seq x y z
N MET A 1 15.47 -24.17 23.37
CA MET A 1 14.81 -25.16 22.50
C MET A 1 13.83 -24.39 21.62
N GLY A 2 14.19 -24.21 20.34
CA GLY A 2 13.32 -23.59 19.34
C GLY A 2 12.47 -24.65 18.69
N PHE A 3 11.17 -24.43 18.61
CA PHE A 3 10.28 -25.26 17.81
C PHE A 3 10.16 -24.62 16.44
N GLY A 4 10.71 -25.30 15.43
CA GLY A 4 10.71 -24.88 14.04
C GLY A 4 9.32 -24.95 13.41
N ALA A 5 9.16 -24.20 12.32
CA ALA A 5 7.97 -24.02 11.49
C ALA A 5 7.38 -25.29 10.83
N ALA A 6 7.74 -26.50 11.29
CA ALA A 6 7.33 -27.76 10.69
C ALA A 6 5.92 -28.25 11.09
N SER A 7 5.13 -27.48 11.85
CA SER A 7 3.75 -27.90 12.21
C SER A 7 2.60 -27.15 11.52
N LEU A 8 2.86 -26.31 10.51
CA LEU A 8 1.77 -25.61 9.80
C LEU A 8 1.33 -26.23 8.46
N ALA A 9 1.80 -27.44 8.14
CA ALA A 9 1.26 -28.23 7.03
C ALA A 9 -0.23 -28.61 7.20
N ALA A 10 -0.86 -28.29 8.34
CA ALA A 10 -2.24 -28.67 8.67
C ALA A 10 -3.30 -27.56 8.51
N LEU A 11 -2.99 -26.33 8.05
CA LEU A 11 -4.00 -25.24 7.98
C LEU A 11 -4.20 -24.62 6.58
N ALA A 12 -4.78 -25.46 5.71
CA ALA A 12 -5.97 -25.21 4.88
C ALA A 12 -5.95 -24.25 3.67
N VAL A 13 -6.21 -24.86 2.51
CA VAL A 13 -7.11 -24.39 1.43
C VAL A 13 -8.31 -25.38 1.42
N PRO A 14 -9.50 -25.08 0.87
CA PRO A 14 -10.41 -23.94 1.02
C PRO A 14 -11.59 -24.27 1.99
N GLY A 15 -12.11 -23.29 2.73
CA GLY A 15 -13.32 -23.47 3.56
C GLY A 15 -13.09 -23.88 5.03
N GLY A 16 -11.84 -24.00 5.48
CA GLY A 16 -11.51 -24.18 6.89
C GLY A 16 -11.41 -22.83 7.61
N ALA A 17 -12.44 -22.46 8.37
CA ALA A 17 -12.39 -21.35 9.30
C ALA A 17 -11.48 -21.72 10.50
N THR A 18 -10.18 -21.49 10.39
CA THR A 18 -9.40 -21.22 11.59
C THR A 18 -9.60 -19.75 11.94
N GLU A 19 -10.26 -19.48 13.07
CA GLU A 19 -10.41 -18.13 13.58
C GLU A 19 -9.02 -17.51 13.77
N PRO A 20 -8.72 -16.38 13.13
CA PRO A 20 -7.42 -15.71 13.27
C PRO A 20 -7.13 -15.29 14.71
N GLY A 21 -8.18 -15.05 15.52
CA GLY A 21 -8.06 -14.81 16.96
C GLY A 21 -7.50 -15.99 17.74
N ARG A 22 -7.76 -17.24 17.33
CA ARG A 22 -7.19 -18.44 17.96
C ARG A 22 -5.71 -18.61 17.65
N LEU A 23 -5.28 -18.25 16.44
CA LEU A 23 -3.86 -18.23 16.09
C LEU A 23 -3.12 -17.15 16.89
N ALA A 24 -3.64 -15.93 16.95
CA ALA A 24 -3.05 -14.86 17.76
C ALA A 24 -3.00 -15.20 19.27
N ALA A 25 -4.03 -15.85 19.81
CA ALA A 25 -4.04 -16.35 21.19
C ALA A 25 -3.02 -17.49 21.43
N LEU A 26 -2.83 -18.38 20.46
CA LEU A 26 -1.77 -19.42 20.48
C LEU A 26 -0.36 -18.81 20.44
N PHE A 27 -0.19 -17.64 19.81
CA PHE A 27 1.06 -16.88 19.81
C PHE A 27 1.22 -15.95 21.02
N GLY A 28 0.36 -16.05 22.05
CA GLY A 28 0.37 -15.26 23.28
C GLY A 28 1.62 -15.44 24.15
N GLY A 29 2.79 -15.08 23.62
CA GLY A 29 4.11 -15.21 24.23
C GLY A 29 5.22 -15.62 23.26
N THR A 30 4.89 -16.10 22.06
CA THR A 30 5.86 -16.66 21.11
C THR A 30 6.42 -15.58 20.21
N ARG A 31 7.76 -15.49 20.16
CA ARG A 31 8.47 -14.54 19.30
C ARG A 31 8.09 -14.78 17.84
N VAL A 32 7.64 -13.73 17.15
CA VAL A 32 7.36 -13.79 15.71
C VAL A 32 8.70 -13.80 14.97
N ASP A 33 8.97 -14.88 14.24
CA ASP A 33 10.20 -15.04 13.47
C ASP A 33 10.04 -14.64 11.99
N ALA A 34 11.18 -14.56 11.30
CA ALA A 34 11.25 -14.09 9.92
C ALA A 34 10.59 -15.04 8.90
N ASP A 35 10.55 -16.34 9.21
CA ASP A 35 9.99 -17.38 8.33
C ASP A 35 8.47 -17.33 8.35
N PHE A 36 7.88 -17.14 9.54
CA PHE A 36 6.44 -16.93 9.66
C PHE A 36 5.98 -15.66 8.93
N VAL A 37 6.75 -14.58 9.01
CA VAL A 37 6.45 -13.36 8.25
C VAL A 37 6.58 -13.60 6.74
N ALA A 38 7.58 -14.36 6.28
CA ALA A 38 7.71 -14.72 4.87
C ALA A 38 6.50 -15.53 4.37
N TRP A 39 6.01 -16.47 5.18
CA TRP A 39 4.81 -17.25 4.87
C TRP A 39 3.55 -16.37 4.77
N LEU A 40 3.37 -15.42 5.69
CA LEU A 40 2.27 -14.45 5.63
C LEU A 40 2.37 -13.55 4.40
N GLU A 41 3.57 -13.07 4.06
CA GLU A 41 3.81 -12.29 2.85
C GLU A 41 3.41 -13.10 1.60
N GLN A 42 3.85 -14.36 1.50
CA GLN A 42 3.53 -15.22 0.37
C GLN A 42 2.02 -15.48 0.23
N GLY A 43 1.31 -15.73 1.35
CA GLY A 43 -0.14 -15.87 1.35
C GLY A 43 -0.87 -14.60 0.87
N GLY A 44 -0.38 -13.42 1.27
CA GLY A 44 -0.94 -12.14 0.84
C GLY A 44 -0.76 -11.89 -0.66
N HIS A 45 0.45 -12.16 -1.17
CA HIS A 45 0.74 -12.04 -2.61
C HIS A 45 -0.11 -13.00 -3.44
N ALA A 46 -0.27 -14.25 -2.99
CA ALA A 46 -1.11 -15.22 -3.68
C ALA A 46 -2.58 -14.77 -3.78
N LEU A 47 -3.12 -14.14 -2.73
CA LEU A 47 -4.48 -13.60 -2.76
C LEU A 47 -4.60 -12.36 -3.67
N ALA A 48 -3.61 -11.47 -3.65
CA ALA A 48 -3.59 -10.27 -4.49
C ALA A 48 -3.46 -10.58 -5.98
N ALA A 49 -2.77 -11.68 -6.32
CA ALA A 49 -2.57 -12.15 -7.69
C ALA A 49 -3.82 -12.80 -8.32
N LEU A 50 -4.90 -13.01 -7.55
CA LEU A 50 -6.11 -13.63 -8.09
C LEU A 50 -6.80 -12.74 -9.13
N PRO A 51 -7.37 -13.34 -10.19
CA PRO A 51 -8.16 -12.63 -11.19
C PRO A 51 -9.34 -11.86 -10.58
N THR A 52 -9.73 -10.75 -11.21
CA THR A 52 -10.71 -9.81 -10.68
C THR A 52 -12.05 -10.46 -10.36
N GLU A 53 -12.50 -11.39 -11.21
CA GLU A 53 -13.72 -12.17 -11.02
C GLU A 53 -13.71 -13.02 -9.73
N GLN A 54 -12.54 -13.45 -9.27
CA GLN A 54 -12.38 -14.27 -8.08
C GLN A 54 -12.15 -13.43 -6.80
N ARG A 55 -11.75 -12.15 -6.94
CA ARG A 55 -11.49 -11.22 -5.81
C ARG A 55 -12.72 -10.97 -4.94
N ALA A 56 -13.92 -11.01 -5.54
CA ALA A 56 -15.17 -10.91 -4.80
C ALA A 56 -15.32 -12.02 -3.75
N ARG A 57 -14.80 -13.22 -4.01
CA ARG A 57 -14.86 -14.37 -3.09
C ARG A 57 -13.73 -14.37 -2.06
N THR A 58 -12.63 -13.68 -2.31
CA THR A 58 -11.44 -13.70 -1.44
C THR A 58 -11.30 -12.49 -0.53
N HIS A 59 -12.11 -11.44 -0.71
CA HIS A 59 -12.05 -10.24 0.16
C HIS A 59 -12.14 -10.57 1.66
N ARG A 60 -13.01 -11.51 2.08
CA ARG A 60 -13.13 -11.91 3.49
C ARG A 60 -11.85 -12.54 4.02
N ARG A 61 -11.16 -13.32 3.19
CA ARG A 61 -9.88 -13.93 3.55
C ARG A 61 -8.78 -12.88 3.65
N MET A 62 -8.77 -11.90 2.75
CA MET A 62 -7.84 -10.78 2.80
C MET A 62 -8.06 -9.92 4.07
N ASP A 63 -9.31 -9.59 4.39
CA ASP A 63 -9.69 -8.86 5.60
C ASP A 63 -9.28 -9.63 6.86
N ALA A 64 -9.50 -10.96 6.90
CA ALA A 64 -9.07 -11.81 8.00
C ALA A 64 -7.53 -11.84 8.14
N GLN A 65 -6.80 -11.95 7.04
CA GLN A 65 -5.34 -11.93 7.05
C GLN A 65 -4.80 -10.57 7.53
N LEU A 66 -5.39 -9.46 7.09
CA LEU A 66 -5.07 -8.12 7.58
C LEU A 66 -5.33 -8.00 9.09
N ALA A 67 -6.45 -8.52 9.58
CA ALA A 67 -6.76 -8.53 11.01
C ALA A 67 -5.73 -9.34 11.82
N THR A 68 -5.30 -10.50 11.32
CA THR A 68 -4.22 -11.30 11.93
C THR A 68 -2.93 -10.50 12.01
N VAL A 69 -2.47 -9.92 10.90
CA VAL A 69 -1.21 -9.16 10.87
C VAL A 69 -1.27 -7.96 11.82
N ARG A 70 -2.41 -7.26 11.89
CA ARG A 70 -2.60 -6.15 12.84
C ARG A 70 -2.57 -6.60 14.29
N SER A 71 -3.17 -7.75 14.59
CA SER A 71 -3.11 -8.35 15.93
C SER A 71 -1.68 -8.74 16.31
N LEU A 72 -0.92 -9.32 15.38
CA LEU A 72 0.50 -9.62 15.59
C LEU A 72 1.32 -8.35 15.84
N ILE A 73 1.07 -7.28 15.10
CA ILE A 73 1.73 -5.98 15.34
C ILE A 73 1.43 -5.47 16.75
N SER A 74 0.17 -5.53 17.21
CA SER A 74 -0.25 -4.95 18.49
C SER A 74 0.11 -5.81 19.72
N THR A 75 0.26 -7.12 19.55
CA THR A 75 0.41 -8.07 20.69
C THR A 75 1.70 -8.88 20.65
N GLY A 76 2.34 -8.99 19.48
CA GLY A 76 3.49 -9.84 19.26
C GLY A 76 4.78 -9.24 19.80
N ARG A 77 5.77 -10.11 20.04
CA ARG A 77 7.16 -9.73 20.31
C ARG A 77 8.01 -10.09 19.11
N TYR A 78 8.65 -9.11 18.51
CA TYR A 78 9.48 -9.27 17.33
C TYR A 78 10.66 -8.28 17.38
N ASP A 79 11.70 -8.57 16.60
CA ASP A 79 12.75 -7.58 16.39
C ASP A 79 12.30 -6.50 15.41
N GLU A 80 13.04 -5.40 15.41
CA GLU A 80 12.78 -4.21 14.61
C GLU A 80 12.69 -4.51 13.09
N ARG A 81 13.52 -5.43 12.58
CA ARG A 81 13.49 -5.83 11.16
C ARG A 81 12.17 -6.53 10.83
N THR A 82 11.75 -7.45 11.69
CA THR A 82 10.51 -8.22 11.53
C THR A 82 9.29 -7.32 11.70
N GLY A 83 9.33 -6.37 12.64
CA GLY A 83 8.29 -5.36 12.84
C GLY A 83 8.06 -4.52 11.58
N ARG A 84 9.12 -4.00 10.95
CA ARG A 84 8.98 -3.26 9.69
C ARG A 84 8.37 -4.10 8.56
N ARG A 85 8.72 -5.39 8.46
CA ARG A 85 8.11 -6.30 7.47
C ARG A 85 6.61 -6.50 7.72
N LEU A 86 6.22 -6.72 8.97
CA LEU A 86 4.81 -6.83 9.36
C LEU A 86 4.03 -5.56 9.02
N HIS A 87 4.61 -4.40 9.29
CA HIS A 87 4.02 -3.11 8.94
C HIS A 87 3.87 -2.93 7.42
N ARG A 88 4.88 -3.28 6.61
CA ARG A 88 4.76 -3.26 5.13
C ARG A 88 3.70 -4.22 4.62
N LEU A 89 3.60 -5.41 5.21
CA LEU A 89 2.58 -6.38 4.87
C LEU A 89 1.18 -5.86 5.21
N ALA A 90 1.00 -5.28 6.39
CA ALA A 90 -0.27 -4.69 6.81
C ALA A 90 -0.71 -3.57 5.85
N ALA A 91 0.21 -2.67 5.48
CA ALA A 91 -0.07 -1.61 4.51
C ALA A 91 -0.48 -2.20 3.15
N THR A 92 0.25 -3.19 2.64
CA THR A 92 -0.03 -3.85 1.37
C THR A 92 -1.40 -4.54 1.36
N LEU A 93 -1.73 -5.29 2.41
CA LEU A 93 -3.02 -5.98 2.54
C LEU A 93 -4.17 -4.97 2.63
N ALA A 94 -4.01 -3.91 3.42
CA ALA A 94 -5.00 -2.84 3.56
C ALA A 94 -5.26 -2.13 2.23
N THR A 95 -4.22 -1.75 1.49
CA THR A 95 -4.36 -1.18 0.14
C THR A 95 -5.10 -2.10 -0.81
N THR A 96 -4.76 -3.40 -0.79
CA THR A 96 -5.43 -4.40 -1.66
C THR A 96 -6.91 -4.56 -1.30
N CYS A 97 -7.27 -4.55 -0.01
CA CYS A 97 -8.66 -4.52 0.43
C CYS A 97 -9.41 -3.27 -0.06
N GLY A 98 -8.73 -2.12 -0.10
CA GLY A 98 -9.27 -0.88 -0.69
C GLY A 98 -9.63 -1.04 -2.15
N TRP A 99 -8.68 -1.54 -2.95
CA TRP A 99 -8.90 -1.83 -4.37
C TRP A 99 -10.04 -2.82 -4.61
N HIS A 100 -10.11 -3.92 -3.84
CA HIS A 100 -11.23 -4.86 -3.98
C HIS A 100 -12.60 -4.24 -3.72
N ARG A 101 -12.71 -3.33 -2.74
CA ARG A 101 -13.97 -2.62 -2.47
C ARG A 101 -14.28 -1.61 -3.58
N PHE A 102 -13.26 -0.93 -4.10
CA PHE A 102 -13.40 0.01 -5.19
C PHE A 102 -13.89 -0.69 -6.48
N ASP A 103 -13.27 -1.82 -6.85
CA ASP A 103 -13.61 -2.61 -8.04
C ASP A 103 -15.06 -3.16 -7.99
N GLN A 104 -15.63 -3.33 -6.80
CA GLN A 104 -17.01 -3.76 -6.59
C GLN A 104 -18.03 -2.60 -6.65
N GLY A 105 -17.61 -1.39 -7.05
CA GLY A 105 -18.46 -0.20 -7.07
C GLY A 105 -18.67 0.45 -5.69
N ARG A 106 -18.01 -0.05 -4.63
CA ARG A 106 -18.16 0.45 -3.26
C ARG A 106 -17.15 1.54 -2.95
N HIS A 107 -17.10 2.58 -3.79
CA HIS A 107 -16.06 3.63 -3.76
C HIS A 107 -15.94 4.38 -2.42
N LEU A 108 -17.06 4.60 -1.71
CA LEU A 108 -17.04 5.16 -0.36
C LEU A 108 -16.39 4.22 0.66
N ALA A 109 -16.71 2.92 0.59
CA ALA A 109 -16.16 1.91 1.49
C ALA A 109 -14.69 1.58 1.23
N ALA A 110 -14.15 1.92 0.05
CA ALA A 110 -12.73 1.82 -0.26
C ALA A 110 -11.88 2.82 0.53
N GLY A 111 -12.47 3.89 1.08
CA GLY A 111 -11.73 4.91 1.81
C GLY A 111 -11.07 4.43 3.10
N HIS A 112 -11.85 3.74 3.93
CA HIS A 112 -11.40 3.24 5.23
C HIS A 112 -10.14 2.35 5.16
N PRO A 113 -10.04 1.32 4.29
CA PRO A 113 -8.83 0.52 4.19
C PRO A 113 -7.59 1.31 3.73
N TRP A 114 -7.72 2.34 2.90
CA TRP A 114 -6.57 3.19 2.54
C TRP A 114 -6.11 4.05 3.71
N GLU A 115 -7.04 4.58 4.52
CA GLU A 115 -6.68 5.28 5.77
C GLU A 115 -5.95 4.35 6.76
N LEU A 116 -6.41 3.09 6.87
CA LEU A 116 -5.74 2.07 7.69
C LEU A 116 -4.34 1.69 7.17
N ALA A 117 -4.04 1.90 5.88
CA ALA A 117 -2.74 1.56 5.29
C ALA A 117 -1.64 2.60 5.60
N LEU A 118 -2.00 3.85 5.88
CA LEU A 118 -1.04 4.95 6.08
C LEU A 118 -0.19 4.77 7.34
N GLN A 119 -0.82 4.48 8.48
CA GLN A 119 -0.10 4.29 9.74
C GLN A 119 0.95 3.16 9.69
N PRO A 120 0.63 1.95 9.20
CA PRO A 120 1.63 0.90 9.08
C PRO A 120 2.69 1.22 8.01
N ALA A 121 2.35 1.89 6.90
CA ALA A 121 3.36 2.32 5.93
C ALA A 121 4.37 3.30 6.55
N HIS A 122 3.88 4.25 7.36
CA HIS A 122 4.71 5.19 8.08
C HIS A 122 5.58 4.50 9.14
N ALA A 123 5.01 3.59 9.93
CA ALA A 123 5.74 2.81 10.92
C ALA A 123 6.84 1.91 10.33
N ALA A 124 6.72 1.54 9.04
CA ALA A 124 7.76 0.81 8.31
C ALA A 124 8.88 1.70 7.71
N ASP A 125 8.80 3.02 7.90
CA ASP A 125 9.57 4.05 7.17
C ASP A 125 9.51 3.87 5.64
N ASP A 126 8.36 3.42 5.13
CA ASP A 126 8.14 3.15 3.71
C ASP A 126 7.40 4.34 3.06
N ARG A 127 8.17 5.38 2.72
CA ARG A 127 7.60 6.63 2.18
C ARG A 127 6.98 6.47 0.80
N ASP A 128 7.56 5.61 -0.03
CA ASP A 128 7.02 5.34 -1.36
C ASP A 128 5.67 4.60 -1.25
N ARG A 129 5.52 3.70 -0.26
CA ARG A 129 4.22 3.10 0.06
C ARG A 129 3.22 4.13 0.56
N CYS A 130 3.61 5.04 1.46
CA CYS A 130 2.74 6.12 1.92
C CYS A 130 2.22 6.96 0.73
N ALA A 131 3.13 7.31 -0.19
CA ALA A 131 2.77 8.05 -1.39
C ALA A 131 1.82 7.28 -2.31
N GLY A 132 2.05 5.98 -2.51
CA GLY A 132 1.12 5.12 -3.25
C GLY A 132 -0.29 5.10 -2.64
N VAL A 133 -0.40 4.97 -1.31
CA VAL A 133 -1.69 5.01 -0.61
C VAL A 133 -2.39 6.38 -0.75
N LEU A 134 -1.62 7.47 -0.71
CA LEU A 134 -2.14 8.82 -0.93
C LEU A 134 -2.62 9.02 -2.37
N ALA A 135 -1.90 8.47 -3.36
CA ALA A 135 -2.30 8.48 -4.76
C ALA A 135 -3.61 7.69 -4.98
N ASP A 136 -3.76 6.52 -4.36
CA ASP A 136 -5.01 5.74 -4.39
C ASP A 136 -6.18 6.54 -3.75
N ALA A 137 -5.92 7.22 -2.64
CA ALA A 137 -6.90 8.07 -1.99
C ALA A 137 -7.28 9.30 -2.84
N ALA A 138 -6.31 9.88 -3.57
CA ALA A 138 -6.54 10.95 -4.53
C ALA A 138 -7.37 10.47 -5.73
N TYR A 139 -7.08 9.27 -6.25
CA TYR A 139 -7.84 8.64 -7.33
C TYR A 139 -9.33 8.51 -6.98
N ARG A 140 -9.65 8.01 -5.78
CA ARG A 140 -11.04 7.99 -5.29
C ARG A 140 -11.64 9.38 -5.14
N ALA A 141 -10.88 10.37 -4.65
CA ALA A 141 -11.40 11.73 -4.51
C ALA A 141 -11.81 12.32 -5.86
N THR A 142 -11.02 12.09 -6.92
CA THR A 142 -11.40 12.42 -8.29
C THR A 142 -12.68 11.71 -8.71
N TRP A 143 -12.78 10.41 -8.44
CA TRP A 143 -13.96 9.60 -8.76
C TRP A 143 -15.24 10.09 -8.05
N LEU A 144 -15.10 10.65 -6.84
CA LEU A 144 -16.19 11.25 -6.06
C LEU A 144 -16.47 12.73 -6.42
N GLY A 145 -15.85 13.27 -7.47
CA GLY A 145 -16.04 14.66 -7.89
C GLY A 145 -15.39 15.68 -6.95
N ARG A 146 -14.32 15.30 -6.24
CA ARG A 146 -13.58 16.15 -5.27
C ARG A 146 -12.12 16.37 -5.71
N PRO A 147 -11.86 17.00 -6.86
CA PRO A 147 -10.51 17.14 -7.42
C PRO A 147 -9.55 17.96 -6.55
N ALA A 148 -10.03 19.00 -5.85
CA ALA A 148 -9.18 19.77 -4.94
C ALA A 148 -8.57 18.89 -3.83
N ALA A 149 -9.39 18.02 -3.22
CA ALA A 149 -8.92 17.08 -2.22
C ALA A 149 -8.01 15.97 -2.80
N ALA A 150 -8.00 15.77 -4.11
CA ALA A 150 -7.04 14.90 -4.77
C ALA A 150 -5.67 15.59 -4.88
N VAL A 151 -5.66 16.86 -5.30
CA VAL A 151 -4.44 17.69 -5.38
C VAL A 151 -3.75 17.79 -4.02
N ASP A 152 -4.48 18.15 -2.95
CA ASP A 152 -3.92 18.28 -1.61
C ASP A 152 -3.18 16.99 -1.14
N ARG A 153 -3.73 15.82 -1.49
CA ARG A 153 -3.12 14.53 -1.14
C ARG A 153 -1.89 14.23 -1.98
N LEU A 154 -1.91 14.57 -3.26
CA LEU A 154 -0.79 14.35 -4.16
C LEU A 154 0.38 15.30 -3.81
N ASP A 155 0.10 16.55 -3.49
CA ASP A 155 1.12 17.50 -3.02
C ASP A 155 1.80 16.99 -1.75
N TYR A 156 1.00 16.49 -0.79
CA TYR A 156 1.56 15.86 0.41
C TYR A 156 2.39 14.62 0.07
N ALA A 157 1.91 13.75 -0.83
CA ALA A 157 2.67 12.58 -1.27
C ALA A 157 4.03 12.94 -1.86
N LEU A 158 4.05 13.94 -2.77
CA LEU A 158 5.27 14.42 -3.43
C LEU A 158 6.28 15.03 -2.46
N SER A 159 5.82 15.67 -1.38
CA SER A 159 6.71 16.21 -0.35
C SER A 159 7.46 15.12 0.45
N GLY A 160 6.91 13.89 0.46
CA GLY A 160 7.41 12.78 1.27
C GLY A 160 8.16 11.69 0.51
N THR A 161 8.00 11.58 -0.81
CA THR A 161 8.62 10.50 -1.61
C THR A 161 10.13 10.61 -1.67
N ARG A 162 10.80 9.45 -1.77
CA ARG A 162 12.26 9.38 -2.03
C ARG A 162 12.56 8.83 -3.41
N HIS A 163 11.58 8.21 -4.08
CA HIS A 163 11.77 7.62 -5.39
C HIS A 163 11.99 8.68 -6.49
N PRO A 164 13.02 8.56 -7.34
CA PRO A 164 13.33 9.56 -8.37
C PRO A 164 12.22 9.72 -9.41
N THR A 165 11.44 8.68 -9.68
CA THR A 165 10.27 8.73 -10.60
C THR A 165 9.09 9.53 -10.02
N ALA A 166 9.03 9.71 -8.69
CA ALA A 166 8.01 10.52 -8.04
C ALA A 166 8.47 11.96 -7.81
N ALA A 167 9.73 12.30 -8.13
CA ALA A 167 10.16 13.69 -8.14
C ALA A 167 9.51 14.40 -9.34
N PRO A 168 8.92 15.59 -9.16
CA PRO A 168 8.33 16.32 -10.27
C PRO A 168 9.37 16.56 -11.36
N CYS A 169 9.05 16.21 -12.61
CA CYS A 169 9.91 16.32 -13.79
C CYS A 169 10.36 17.76 -14.12
N CYS A 170 10.03 18.76 -13.29
CA CYS A 170 10.22 20.17 -13.59
C CYS A 170 11.66 20.68 -13.46
N CYS A 171 12.64 19.85 -13.09
CA CYS A 171 14.03 20.30 -12.90
C CYS A 171 15.03 19.92 -14.01
N SER A 172 14.60 19.39 -15.17
CA SER A 172 15.51 19.15 -16.30
C SER A 172 15.34 20.11 -17.50
N ALA A 173 14.52 21.15 -17.38
CA ALA A 173 14.52 22.24 -18.36
C ALA A 173 15.81 23.05 -18.22
N GLY A 174 16.83 22.71 -19.02
CA GLY A 174 18.01 23.55 -19.22
C GLY A 174 17.62 24.97 -19.67
N PRO A 175 18.50 25.97 -19.48
CA PRO A 175 18.16 27.37 -19.73
C PRO A 175 17.64 27.57 -21.15
N ALA A 176 16.54 28.32 -21.27
CA ALA A 176 15.91 28.65 -22.55
C ALA A 176 16.95 29.27 -23.51
N PRO A 177 16.94 28.90 -24.81
CA PRO A 177 17.81 29.53 -25.79
C PRO A 177 17.51 31.02 -25.86
N THR A 178 18.57 31.84 -25.83
CA THR A 178 18.50 33.30 -26.00
C THR A 178 17.76 33.65 -27.29
N PRO A 179 16.80 34.58 -27.28
CA PRO A 179 16.11 34.99 -28.49
C PRO A 179 17.08 35.70 -29.45
N PRO A 180 16.97 35.49 -30.77
CA PRO A 180 17.80 36.19 -31.76
C PRO A 180 17.49 37.69 -31.73
N SER A 181 18.55 38.50 -31.78
CA SER A 181 18.48 39.97 -31.84
C SER A 181 17.62 40.43 -33.02
N ALA A 182 16.75 41.41 -32.76
CA ALA A 182 15.85 41.99 -33.75
C ALA A 182 16.62 42.61 -34.93
N THR A 183 16.47 42.05 -36.11
CA THR A 183 16.80 42.73 -37.37
C THR A 183 15.62 43.63 -37.73
N GLY A 184 15.87 44.93 -37.82
CA GLY A 184 14.87 45.97 -38.10
C GLY A 184 14.16 45.81 -39.46
N PRO A 185 13.04 46.54 -39.67
CA PRO A 185 12.23 46.43 -40.88
C PRO A 185 12.96 47.01 -42.10
N PRO A 186 12.81 46.44 -43.31
CA PRO A 186 13.22 47.13 -44.51
C PRO A 186 12.29 48.32 -44.79
N ALA A 187 12.91 49.46 -45.04
CA ALA A 187 12.30 50.70 -45.47
C ALA A 187 11.60 50.56 -46.84
N ASP A 188 10.61 51.43 -47.06
CA ASP A 188 9.83 51.65 -48.27
C ASP A 188 10.64 51.61 -49.58
N ALA A 189 10.01 51.17 -50.68
CA ALA A 189 9.66 52.08 -51.80
C ALA A 189 9.28 51.35 -53.09
N THR A 190 8.22 51.90 -53.72
CA THR A 190 7.78 51.83 -55.13
C THR A 190 6.80 50.74 -55.52
#